data_AF-A0A2J6NPH4-F1
#
_entry.id   AF-A0A2J6NPH4-F1
#
_cell.length_a   1.000
_cell.length_b   1.000
_cell.length_c   1.000
_cell.angle_alpha   90.00
_cell.angle_beta   90.00
_cell.angle_gamma   90.00
#
_symmetry.space_group_name_H-M   'P 1'
#
loop_
_entity.id
_entity.type
_entity.pdbx_description
1 polymer ?
#
loop_
_entity_poly.entity_id
_entity_poly.type
_entity_poly.pdbx_seq_one_letter_code
_entity_poly.pdbx_strand_id
1 'polypeptide(L)' 'WENSPMERWWNDFKLIWLAKRSRPKTLTELEQSVKEAIKYFNTQRAYTSKNGLSAEKFRAQAA' A
#
# COMPACT_ATOMS: atom_id res chain seq x y z
N TRP A 1 -0.11 21.85 2.78
CA TRP A 1 -0.97 20.66 2.64
C TRP A 1 -0.15 19.55 2.04
N GLU A 2 0.41 18.68 2.87
CA GLU A 2 1.29 17.60 2.44
C GLU A 2 0.44 16.43 1.91
N ASN A 3 0.34 16.34 0.58
CA ASN A 3 -0.19 15.15 -0.09
C ASN A 3 0.78 13.95 -0.02
N SER A 4 1.89 14.11 0.73
CA SER A 4 3.00 13.17 0.88
C SER A 4 2.57 11.74 1.24
N PRO A 5 1.64 11.49 2.19
CA PRO A 5 1.20 10.13 2.50
C PRO A 5 0.47 9.45 1.35
N MET A 6 -0.32 10.23 0.60
CA MET A 6 -1.15 9.70 -0.49
C MET A 6 -0.34 9.47 -1.76
N GLU A 7 0.56 10.40 -2.08
CA GLU A 7 1.56 10.22 -3.14
C GLU A 7 2.48 9.04 -2.86
N ARG A 8 2.93 8.88 -1.60
CA ARG A 8 3.75 7.74 -1.19
C ARG A 8 3.02 6.41 -1.41
N TRP A 9 1.74 6.33 -1.04
CA TRP A 9 0.94 5.12 -1.23
C TRP A 9 0.80 4.75 -2.72
N TRP A 10 0.50 5.73 -3.58
CA TRP A 10 0.40 5.50 -5.03
C TRP A 10 1.73 5.10 -5.66
N ASN A 11 2.85 5.65 -5.20
CA ASN A 11 4.18 5.24 -5.65
C ASN A 11 4.50 3.80 -5.25
N ASP A 12 4.22 3.43 -4.00
CA ASP A 12 4.37 2.04 -3.52
C ASP A 12 3.49 1.08 -4.34
N PHE A 13 2.24 1.45 -4.61
CA PHE A 13 1.34 0.65 -5.44
C PHE A 13 1.89 0.42 -6.85
N LYS A 14 2.40 1.46 -7.53
CA LYS A 14 2.95 1.32 -8.88
C LYS A 14 4.24 0.50 -8.89
N LEU A 15 5.21 0.87 -8.06
CA LEU A 15 6.59 0.37 -8.14
C LEU A 15 6.79 -0.98 -7.44
N ILE A 16 5.97 -1.32 -6.44
CA ILE A 16 6.19 -2.50 -5.60
C ILE A 16 5.09 -3.53 -5.81
N TRP A 17 3.85 -3.09 -6.05
CA TRP A 17 2.73 -3.99 -6.27
C TRP A 17 2.55 -4.34 -7.74
N LEU A 18 2.25 -3.34 -8.58
CA LEU A 18 1.95 -3.59 -10.00
C LEU A 18 3.18 -4.04 -10.79
N ALA A 19 4.36 -3.46 -10.56
CA ALA A 19 5.58 -3.82 -11.29
C ALA A 19 6.01 -5.28 -11.10
N LYS A 20 5.58 -5.94 -10.01
CA LYS A 20 5.93 -7.33 -9.67
C LYS A 20 4.84 -8.33 -10.01
N ARG A 21 3.72 -7.89 -10.58
CA ARG A 21 2.55 -8.72 -10.86
C ARG A 21 2.22 -8.69 -12.35
N SER A 22 1.58 -9.75 -12.82
CA SER A 22 0.99 -9.77 -14.15
C SER A 22 0.00 -8.62 -14.29
N ARG A 23 0.06 -7.92 -15.42
CA ARG A 23 -0.88 -6.82 -15.70
C ARG A 23 -2.30 -7.39 -15.76
N PRO A 24 -3.26 -6.82 -15.00
CA PRO A 24 -4.66 -7.21 -15.11
C PRO A 24 -5.17 -6.92 -16.53
N LYS A 25 -5.96 -7.84 -17.07
CA LYS A 25 -6.53 -7.76 -18.42
C LYS A 25 -7.96 -7.20 -18.41
N THR A 26 -8.61 -7.24 -17.25
CA THR A 26 -9.97 -6.74 -17.06
C THR A 26 -10.04 -5.71 -15.92
N LEU A 27 -11.09 -4.90 -15.93
CA LEU A 27 -11.36 -3.96 -14.84
C LEU A 27 -11.53 -4.68 -13.50
N THR A 28 -12.26 -5.81 -13.50
CA THR A 28 -12.49 -6.62 -12.29
C THR A 28 -11.18 -7.12 -11.68
N GLU A 29 -10.24 -7.60 -12.50
CA GLU A 29 -8.92 -8.02 -12.03
C GLU A 29 -8.11 -6.85 -11.46
N LEU A 30 -8.21 -5.67 -12.09
CA LEU A 30 -7.55 -4.46 -11.60
C LEU A 30 -8.12 -4.03 -10.24
N GLU A 31 -9.44 -3.98 -10.11
CA GLU A 31 -10.12 -3.61 -8.86
C GLU A 31 -9.77 -4.58 -7.72
N GLN A 32 -9.75 -5.88 -8.01
CA GLN A 32 -9.36 -6.89 -7.04
C GLN A 32 -7.90 -6.71 -6.60
N SER A 33 -6.99 -6.45 -7.55
CA SER A 33 -5.59 -6.15 -7.26
C SER A 33 -5.42 -4.89 -6.40
N VAL A 34 -6.21 -3.84 -6.64
CA VAL A 34 -6.21 -2.62 -5.82
C VAL A 34 -6.70 -2.92 -4.39
N LYS A 35 -7.78 -3.69 -4.22
CA LYS A 35 -8.29 -4.10 -2.89
C LYS A 35 -7.23 -4.87 -2.10
N GLU A 36 -6.56 -5.81 -2.75
CA GLU A 36 -5.45 -6.56 -2.14
C GLU A 36 -4.28 -5.66 -1.75
N ALA A 37 -3.92 -4.70 -2.61
CA ALA A 37 -2.84 -3.75 -2.32
C ALA A 37 -3.17 -2.86 -1.13
N ILE A 38 -4.41 -2.35 -1.04
CA ILE A 38 -4.89 -1.56 0.11
C ILE A 38 -4.73 -2.37 1.40
N LYS A 39 -5.17 -3.63 1.40
CA LYS A 39 -5.00 -4.52 2.56
C LYS A 39 -3.52 -4.71 2.89
N TYR A 40 -2.70 -5.07 1.91
CA TYR A 40 -1.27 -5.35 2.10
C TYR A 40 -0.52 -4.15 2.69
N PHE A 41 -0.64 -2.96 2.08
CA PHE A 41 0.11 -1.78 2.52
C PHE A 41 -0.35 -1.23 3.87
N ASN A 42 -1.63 -1.43 4.22
CA ASN A 42 -2.12 -0.98 5.52
C ASN A 42 -1.75 -1.93 6.67
N THR A 43 -1.90 -3.25 6.46
CA THR A 43 -1.89 -4.19 7.59
C THR A 43 -0.67 -5.09 7.63
N GLN A 44 -0.04 -5.36 6.48
CA GLN A 44 1.00 -6.39 6.35
C GLN A 44 2.40 -5.82 6.13
N ARG A 45 2.53 -4.78 5.29
CA ARG A 45 3.84 -4.23 4.95
C ARG A 45 4.45 -3.46 6.12
N ALA A 46 5.60 -3.93 6.57
CA ALA A 46 6.46 -3.21 7.51
C ALA A 46 7.19 -2.05 6.81
N TYR A 47 7.27 -0.89 7.49
CA TYR A 47 8.01 0.27 7.02
C TYR A 47 9.14 0.61 8.00
N THR A 48 10.37 0.73 7.50
CA THR A 48 11.53 1.15 8.32
C THR A 48 11.30 2.51 8.97
N SER A 49 10.67 3.45 8.25
CA SER A 49 10.28 4.77 8.76
C SER A 49 9.20 4.73 9.85
N LYS A 50 8.62 3.56 10.13
CA LYS A 50 7.61 3.31 11.17
C LYS A 50 8.10 2.27 12.17
N ASN A 51 9.40 2.24 12.44
CA ASN A 51 10.04 1.28 13.36
C ASN A 51 9.75 -0.19 13.00
N GLY A 52 9.64 -0.50 11.69
CA GLY A 52 9.33 -1.85 11.21
C GLY A 52 7.85 -2.26 11.36
N LEU A 53 6.96 -1.35 11.76
CA LEU A 53 5.54 -1.63 11.91
C LEU A 53 4.78 -1.47 10.60
N SER A 54 3.61 -2.13 10.53
CA SER A 54 2.62 -1.82 9.51
C SER A 54 1.99 -0.46 9.76
N ALA A 55 1.39 0.13 8.72
CA ALA A 55 0.78 1.45 8.84
C ALA A 55 -0.32 1.48 9.91
N GLU A 56 -1.12 0.42 10.01
CA GLU A 56 -2.15 0.29 11.03
C GLU A 56 -1.57 0.18 12.44
N LYS A 57 -0.60 -0.72 12.66
CA LYS A 57 0.04 -0.88 13.98
C LYS A 57 0.71 0.41 14.45
N PHE A 58 1.38 1.12 13.54
CA PHE A 58 1.98 2.42 13.84
C PHE A 58 0.93 3.46 14.26
N ARG A 59 -0.21 3.54 13.55
CA ARG A 59 -1.31 4.44 13.92
C ARG A 59 -1.93 4.09 15.28
N ALA A 60 -2.09 2.80 15.57
CA ALA A 60 -2.65 2.35 16.84
C ALA A 60 -1.74 2.65 18.05
N GLN A 61 -0.42 2.74 17.86
CA GLN A 61 0.51 3.16 18.91
C GLN A 61 0.56 4.69 19.12
N ALA A 62 0.15 5.45 18.12
CA ALA A 62 0.14 6.91 18.17
C ALA A 62 -1.21 7.49 18.66
N ALA A 63 -2.17 6.63 18.99
CA ALA A 63 -3.48 6.97 19.56
C ALA A 63 -3.45 6.83 21.08
#